data_AF-A0A535LNW9-F1
#
_entry.id   AF-A0A535LNW9-F1
#
_cell.length_a   1.000
_cell.length_b   1.000
_cell.length_c   1.000
_cell.angle_alpha   90.00
_cell.angle_beta   90.00
_cell.angle_gamma   90.00
#
_symmetry.space_group_name_H-M   'P 1'
#
loop_
_entity.id
_entity.type
_entity.pdbx_description
1 polymer ?
#
loop_
_entity_poly.entity_id
_entity_poly.type
_entity_poly.pdbx_seq_one_letter_code
_entity_poly.pdbx_strand_id
1 'polypeptide(L)'
;MTTIIPERRPEWLRVRPPKGENYENLKHLMRSKELHTVCEEARCPNIGECWSHKTATFMILGRVCTRSCGFCAVETGRPIGL
;
A
#
# COMPACT_ATOMS: atom_id res chain seq x y z
N MET A 1 -7.38 30.88 9.00
CA MET A 1 -6.91 29.55 8.56
C MET A 1 -7.93 28.54 9.03
N THR A 2 -8.87 28.16 8.17
CA THR A 2 -9.93 27.20 8.51
C THR A 2 -9.31 25.80 8.41
N THR A 3 -9.12 25.15 9.55
CA THR A 3 -8.68 23.76 9.62
C THR A 3 -9.81 22.89 9.08
N ILE A 4 -9.68 22.42 7.84
CA ILE A 4 -10.57 21.41 7.28
C ILE A 4 -10.23 20.11 8.00
N ILE A 5 -11.00 19.75 9.02
CA ILE A 5 -10.93 18.43 9.63
C ILE A 5 -11.54 17.48 8.59
N PRO A 6 -10.79 16.52 8.03
CA PRO A 6 -11.36 15.57 7.10
C PRO A 6 -12.47 14.79 7.81
N GLU A 7 -13.66 14.78 7.21
CA GLU A 7 -14.77 14.00 7.72
C GLU A 7 -14.35 12.54 7.89
N ARG A 8 -14.77 11.93 9.01
CA ARG A 8 -14.53 10.50 9.23
C ARG A 8 -15.15 9.72 8.09
N ARG A 9 -14.40 8.71 7.60
CA ARG A 9 -14.92 7.81 6.56
C ARG A 9 -16.22 7.14 7.03
N PRO A 10 -17.25 7.07 6.17
CA PRO A 10 -18.48 6.34 6.46
C PRO A 10 -18.21 4.90 6.89
N GLU A 11 -19.11 4.32 7.68
CA GLU A 11 -18.94 2.96 8.20
C GLU A 11 -18.81 1.91 7.08
N TRP A 12 -19.61 2.02 6.02
CA TRP A 12 -19.59 1.11 4.87
C TRP A 12 -18.28 1.14 4.07
N LEU A 13 -17.43 2.17 4.24
CA LEU A 13 -16.15 2.32 3.55
C LEU A 13 -14.96 1.81 4.38
N ARG A 14 -15.18 1.37 5.63
CA ARG A 14 -14.11 0.93 6.54
C ARG A 14 -13.92 -0.59 6.45
N VAL A 15 -12.65 -1.00 6.35
CA VAL A 15 -12.24 -2.40 6.36
C VAL A 15 -11.59 -2.76 7.70
N ARG A 16 -11.59 -4.06 8.04
CA ARG A 16 -10.88 -4.56 9.21
C ARG A 16 -9.37 -4.59 8.93
N PRO A 17 -8.52 -4.41 9.95
CA PRO A 17 -7.08 -4.59 9.80
C PRO A 17 -6.75 -6.00 9.25
N PRO A 18 -5.73 -6.11 8.38
CA PRO A 18 -5.25 -7.40 7.89
C PRO A 18 -4.86 -8.33 9.03
N LYS A 19 -5.15 -9.63 8.87
CA LYS A 19 -4.78 -10.68 9.81
C LYS A 19 -4.71 -12.04 9.09
N GLY A 20 -4.01 -12.99 9.69
CA GLY A 20 -3.97 -14.38 9.24
C GLY A 20 -2.63 -14.79 8.64
N GLU A 21 -2.40 -16.11 8.61
CA GLU A 21 -1.11 -16.70 8.26
C GLU A 21 -0.65 -16.35 6.84
N ASN A 22 -1.53 -16.43 5.84
CA ASN A 22 -1.18 -16.09 4.45
C ASN A 22 -0.75 -14.63 4.28
N TYR A 23 -1.43 -13.70 4.97
CA TYR A 23 -1.05 -12.28 4.95
C TYR A 23 0.35 -12.09 5.56
N GLU A 24 0.63 -12.69 6.73
CA GLU A 24 1.94 -12.60 7.37
C GLU A 24 3.03 -13.29 6.55
N ASN A 25 2.74 -14.41 5.90
CA ASN A 25 3.68 -15.10 5.02
C ASN A 25 4.07 -14.23 3.81
N LEU A 26 3.10 -13.62 3.13
CA LEU A 26 3.39 -12.70 2.04
C LEU A 26 4.14 -11.47 2.53
N LYS A 27 3.77 -10.93 3.69
CA LYS A 27 4.48 -9.79 4.32
C LYS A 27 5.94 -10.11 4.59
N HIS A 28 6.23 -11.26 5.21
CA HIS A 28 7.61 -11.72 5.41
C HIS A 28 8.34 -11.94 4.10
N LEU A 29 7.68 -12.51 3.08
CA LEU A 29 8.28 -12.69 1.77
C LEU A 29 8.69 -11.35 1.14
N MET A 30 7.80 -10.34 1.13
CA MET A 30 8.10 -9.03 0.56
C MET A 30 9.30 -8.37 1.26
N ARG A 31 9.39 -8.49 2.60
CA ARG A 31 10.51 -7.92 3.37
C ARG A 31 11.81 -8.69 3.16
N SER A 32 11.76 -10.01 3.18
CA SER A 32 12.97 -10.86 3.00
C SER A 32 13.58 -10.77 1.60
N LYS A 33 12.81 -10.33 0.60
CA LYS A 33 13.24 -10.17 -0.79
C LYS A 33 13.38 -8.73 -1.24
N GLU A 34 13.23 -7.77 -0.32
CA GLU A 34 13.31 -6.34 -0.62
C GLU A 34 12.37 -5.92 -1.78
N LEU A 35 11.17 -6.51 -1.81
CA LEU A 35 10.18 -6.27 -2.86
C LEU A 35 9.18 -5.19 -2.47
N HIS A 36 8.71 -4.47 -3.48
CA HIS A 36 7.68 -3.44 -3.36
C HIS A 36 6.40 -3.88 -4.04
N THR A 37 5.26 -3.51 -3.47
CA THR A 37 3.94 -3.78 -4.02
C THR A 37 3.07 -2.54 -3.99
N VAL A 38 2.24 -2.35 -5.00
CA VAL A 38 1.25 -1.25 -4.97
C VAL A 38 0.22 -1.47 -3.85
N CYS A 39 0.04 -2.71 -3.39
CA CYS A 39 -0.79 -3.04 -2.24
C CYS A 39 -0.39 -2.23 -1.00
N GLU A 40 0.92 -2.11 -0.74
CA GLU A 40 1.48 -1.39 0.39
C GLU A 40 1.70 0.09 0.07
N GLU A 41 2.43 0.40 -1.01
CA GLU A 41 2.87 1.76 -1.33
C GLU A 41 1.67 2.71 -1.62
N ALA A 42 0.58 2.17 -2.21
CA ALA A 42 -0.64 2.95 -2.44
C ALA A 42 -1.66 2.86 -1.30
N ARG A 43 -1.34 2.17 -0.19
CA ARG A 43 -2.21 2.00 0.99
C ARG A 43 -3.57 1.36 0.63
N CYS A 44 -3.52 0.30 -0.16
CA CYS A 44 -4.73 -0.37 -0.64
C CYS A 44 -5.54 -0.97 0.54
N PRO A 45 -6.83 -0.65 0.70
CA PRO A 45 -7.65 -1.19 1.78
C PRO A 45 -7.86 -2.72 1.66
N ASN A 46 -7.68 -3.27 0.46
CA ASN A 46 -7.93 -4.69 0.19
C ASN A 46 -6.69 -5.58 0.41
N ILE A 47 -5.57 -5.02 0.90
CA ILE A 47 -4.32 -5.78 1.08
C ILE A 47 -4.51 -7.05 1.92
N GLY A 48 -5.34 -7.01 2.96
CA GLY A 48 -5.63 -8.17 3.80
C GLY A 48 -6.35 -9.29 3.05
N GLU A 49 -7.32 -8.95 2.19
CA GLU A 49 -8.06 -9.90 1.37
C GLU A 49 -7.18 -10.49 0.27
N CYS A 50 -6.55 -9.63 -0.54
CA CYS A 50 -5.73 -10.07 -1.67
C CYS A 50 -4.57 -10.97 -1.22
N TRP A 51 -3.84 -10.58 -0.17
CA TRP A 51 -2.71 -11.36 0.32
C TRP A 51 -3.15 -12.64 1.03
N SER A 52 -4.33 -12.66 1.66
CA SER A 52 -4.90 -13.91 2.20
C SER A 52 -5.17 -14.92 1.08
N HIS A 53 -5.48 -14.45 -0.13
CA HIS A 53 -5.61 -15.25 -1.35
C HIS A 53 -4.29 -15.41 -2.13
N LYS A 54 -3.13 -15.15 -1.51
CA LYS A 54 -1.80 -15.26 -2.13
C LYS A 54 -1.65 -14.43 -3.42
N THR A 55 -2.35 -13.30 -3.50
CA THR A 55 -2.33 -12.39 -4.65
C THR A 55 -1.69 -11.06 -4.28
N ALA A 56 -0.71 -10.62 -5.07
CA ALA A 56 -0.06 -9.32 -4.91
C ALA A 56 0.26 -8.69 -6.27
N THR A 57 0.33 -7.36 -6.31
CA THR A 57 0.71 -6.60 -7.51
C THR A 57 2.04 -5.89 -7.23
N PHE A 58 3.09 -6.34 -7.92
CA PHE A 58 4.46 -5.87 -7.71
C PHE A 58 4.73 -4.51 -8.34
N MET A 59 5.65 -3.76 -7.73
CA MET A 59 6.25 -2.56 -8.29
C MET A 59 7.72 -2.86 -8.61
N ILE A 60 8.06 -2.82 -9.90
CA ILE A 60 9.36 -3.33 -10.41
C ILE A 60 10.50 -2.30 -10.39
N LEU A 61 10.20 -0.99 -10.34
CA LEU A 61 11.20 0.09 -10.38
C LEU A 61 11.37 0.78 -9.01
N GLY A 62 11.14 0.01 -7.94
CA GLY A 62 11.16 0.52 -6.57
C GLY A 62 9.85 1.20 -6.16
N ARG A 63 9.88 1.81 -4.96
CA ARG A 63 8.74 2.45 -4.29
C ARG A 63 8.53 3.94 -4.59
N VAL A 64 9.49 4.59 -5.24
CA VAL A 64 9.47 6.05 -5.46
C VAL A 64 9.03 6.35 -6.89
N CYS A 65 8.00 7.19 -7.03
CA CYS A 65 7.52 7.68 -8.32
C CYS A 65 8.06 9.10 -8.58
N THR A 66 8.52 9.38 -9.80
CA THR A 66 8.97 10.72 -10.20
C THR A 66 7.81 11.66 -10.57
N ARG A 67 6.58 11.12 -10.63
CA ARG A 67 5.35 11.89 -10.89
C ARG A 67 4.57 12.15 -9.59
N SER A 68 3.72 13.16 -9.62
CA SER A 68 2.92 13.64 -8.48
C SER A 68 1.41 13.64 -8.79
N CYS A 69 0.87 12.47 -9.15
CA CYS A 69 -0.58 12.34 -9.39
C CYS A 69 -1.35 12.67 -8.09
N GLY A 70 -2.26 13.65 -8.11
CA GLY A 70 -2.92 14.18 -6.90
C GLY A 70 -3.77 13.19 -6.09
N PHE A 71 -4.03 12.00 -6.63
CA PHE A 71 -4.77 10.93 -5.96
C PHE A 71 -3.87 9.79 -5.43
N CYS A 72 -2.60 9.73 -5.88
CA CYS A 72 -1.74 8.58 -5.64
C CYS A 72 -0.99 8.74 -4.31
N ALA A 73 -0.99 7.68 -3.49
CA ALA A 73 -0.32 7.66 -2.19
C ALA A 73 1.15 7.19 -2.26
N VAL A 74 1.62 6.72 -3.42
CA VAL A 74 3.01 6.31 -3.63
C VAL A 74 3.94 7.50 -3.41
N GLU A 75 5.07 7.26 -2.76
CA GLU A 75 6.04 8.32 -2.45
C GLU A 75 6.53 9.02 -3.72
N THR A 76 6.33 10.34 -3.78
CA THR A 76 6.92 11.17 -4.83
C THR A 76 8.34 11.57 -4.43
N GLY A 77 9.29 11.37 -5.34
CA GLY A 77 10.66 11.76 -5.08
C GLY A 77 11.62 11.37 -6.20
N ARG A 78 12.91 11.54 -5.92
CA ARG A 78 13.98 11.03 -6.77
C ARG A 78 14.31 9.60 -6.34
N PRO A 79 14.18 8.59 -7.21
CA PRO A 79 14.57 7.23 -6.88
C PRO A 79 16.06 7.16 -6.50
N ILE A 80 16.35 6.49 -5.39
CA ILE A 80 17.69 6.14 -4.92
C ILE A 80 17.96 4.73 -5.41
N GLY A 81 18.44 4.60 -6.65
CA GLY A 81 18.76 3.31 -7.25
C GLY A 81 18.50 3.26 -8.76
N LEU A 82 19.53 3.58 -9.53
CA LEU A 82 20.19 2.59 -10.38
C LEU A 82 21.57 2.34 -9.77
#